data_AF-A0A412L1I8-F1
#
_entry.id   AF-A0A412L1I8-F1
#
_cell.length_a   1.000
_cell.length_b   1.000
_cell.length_c   1.000
_cell.angle_alpha   90.00
_cell.angle_beta   90.00
_cell.angle_gamma   90.00
#
_symmetry.space_group_name_H-M   'P 1'
#
loop_
_entity.id
_entity.type
_entity.pdbx_description
1 polymer ?
#
loop_
_entity_poly.entity_id
_entity_poly.type
_entity_poly.pdbx_seq_one_letter_code
_entity_poly.pdbx_strand_id
1 'polypeptide(L)'
;MRKITKRIIGIAVGLLLWGFFSIQEELAFYGIYSLISYGVHEISSFIPFICLFATLIWLIILIKQILQKKTTREDKWFALLLVVLLVFQARYFYTQKQERSAMMVVTIQSVDDRNGTITVTNVDGDEKSVIVLEALDLFRNMVVVGEQQYLASYDYHMDNPNEGKLSRLMIIAD
;
A
#
# COMPACT_ATOMS: atom_id res chain seq x y z
N MET A 1 16.58 -9.53 31.31
CA MET A 1 16.63 -8.64 30.11
C MET A 1 16.46 -7.19 30.52
N ARG A 2 17.33 -6.29 30.06
CA ARG A 2 17.26 -4.84 30.33
C ARG A 2 16.02 -4.23 29.66
N LYS A 3 15.41 -3.21 30.27
CA LYS A 3 14.19 -2.51 29.78
C LYS A 3 14.33 -2.07 28.31
N ILE A 4 15.49 -1.52 27.96
CA ILE A 4 15.85 -1.08 26.61
C ILE A 4 15.83 -2.24 25.62
N THR A 5 16.40 -3.40 25.98
CA THR A 5 16.42 -4.59 25.10
C THR A 5 15.01 -5.02 24.71
N LYS A 6 14.07 -5.04 25.67
CA LYS A 6 12.66 -5.39 25.39
C LYS A 6 12.01 -4.40 24.41
N ARG A 7 12.33 -3.11 24.54
CA ARG A 7 11.82 -2.06 23.63
C ARG A 7 12.36 -2.24 22.22
N ILE A 8 13.66 -2.45 22.09
CA ILE A 8 14.31 -2.65 20.78
C ILE A 8 13.71 -3.88 20.08
N ILE A 9 13.56 -5.00 20.80
CA ILE A 9 12.95 -6.21 20.25
C ILE A 9 11.51 -5.93 19.81
N GLY A 10 10.71 -5.25 20.63
CA GLY A 10 9.32 -4.91 20.29
C GLY A 10 9.22 -4.05 19.02
N ILE A 11 10.05 -3.03 18.89
CA ILE A 11 10.09 -2.18 17.68
C ILE A 11 10.57 -2.98 16.47
N ALA A 12 11.63 -3.77 16.61
CA ALA A 12 12.17 -4.58 15.51
C ALA A 12 11.13 -5.58 14.98
N VAL A 13 10.41 -6.26 15.88
CA VAL A 13 9.31 -7.16 15.48
C VAL A 13 8.21 -6.39 14.75
N GLY A 14 7.81 -5.23 15.25
CA GLY A 14 6.81 -4.38 14.58
C GLY A 14 7.25 -3.97 13.17
N LEU A 15 8.52 -3.55 13.00
CA LEU A 15 9.07 -3.16 11.70
C LEU A 15 9.17 -4.35 10.73
N LEU A 16 9.58 -5.53 11.22
CA LEU A 16 9.62 -6.75 10.40
C LEU A 16 8.22 -7.16 9.93
N LEU A 17 7.22 -7.06 10.81
CA LEU A 17 5.83 -7.31 10.45
C LEU A 17 5.34 -6.33 9.39
N TRP A 18 5.64 -5.03 9.52
CA TRP A 18 5.32 -4.03 8.50
C TRP A 18 6.03 -4.30 7.17
N GLY A 19 7.31 -4.68 7.20
CA GLY A 19 8.06 -5.03 5.99
C GLY A 19 7.47 -6.24 5.29
N PHE A 20 7.16 -7.30 6.04
CA PHE A 20 6.48 -8.49 5.51
C PHE A 20 5.10 -8.14 4.94
N PHE A 21 4.30 -7.38 5.68
CA PHE A 21 3.00 -6.89 5.24
C PHE A 21 3.10 -6.12 3.91
N SER A 22 4.10 -5.24 3.76
CA SER A 22 4.28 -4.44 2.54
C SER A 22 4.61 -5.31 1.33
N ILE A 23 5.49 -6.30 1.50
CA ILE A 23 5.89 -7.21 0.42
C ILE A 23 4.73 -8.10 0.00
N GLN A 24 4.01 -8.67 0.96
CA GLN A 24 2.90 -9.57 0.65
C GLN A 24 1.75 -8.83 -0.03
N GLU A 25 1.48 -7.58 0.36
CA GLU A 25 0.38 -6.78 -0.20
C GLU A 25 0.64 -6.49 -1.67
N GLU A 26 1.89 -6.13 -2.00
CA GLU A 26 2.33 -5.91 -3.38
C GLU A 26 2.20 -7.18 -4.24
N LEU A 27 2.57 -8.34 -3.70
CA LEU A 27 2.42 -9.60 -4.42
C LEU A 27 0.95 -9.98 -4.63
N ALA A 28 0.10 -9.77 -3.62
CA ALA A 28 -1.32 -10.04 -3.69
C ALA A 28 -2.04 -9.10 -4.68
N PHE A 29 -1.63 -7.83 -4.75
CA PHE A 29 -2.13 -6.85 -5.71
C PHE A 29 -1.98 -7.35 -7.16
N TYR A 30 -0.83 -7.97 -7.49
CA TYR A 30 -0.60 -8.58 -8.80
C TYR A 30 -1.06 -10.04 -8.92
N GLY A 31 -1.71 -10.59 -7.89
CA GLY A 31 -2.18 -11.98 -7.88
C GLY A 31 -1.09 -13.04 -7.85
N ILE A 32 0.12 -12.70 -7.38
CA ILE A 32 1.28 -13.59 -7.33
C ILE A 32 1.19 -14.49 -6.10
N TYR A 33 0.28 -15.48 -6.15
CA TYR A 33 0.03 -16.41 -5.04
C TYR A 33 0.97 -17.63 -5.00
N SER A 34 1.91 -17.73 -5.95
CA SER A 34 2.91 -18.79 -6.00
C SER A 34 3.95 -18.68 -4.88
N LEU A 35 4.23 -17.46 -4.42
CA LEU A 35 5.18 -17.19 -3.34
C LEU A 35 4.50 -17.08 -1.97
N ILE A 36 3.34 -16.44 -1.93
CA ILE A 36 2.55 -16.24 -0.71
C ILE A 36 1.12 -16.65 -1.02
N SER A 37 0.61 -17.67 -0.33
CA SER A 37 -0.74 -18.15 -0.59
C SER A 37 -1.79 -17.11 -0.19
N TYR A 38 -2.97 -17.19 -0.82
CA TYR A 38 -4.10 -16.32 -0.51
C TYR A 38 -4.47 -16.33 0.99
N GLY A 39 -4.48 -17.51 1.62
CA GLY A 39 -4.77 -17.61 3.06
C GLY A 39 -3.72 -16.91 3.93
N VAL A 40 -2.44 -16.88 3.51
CA VAL A 40 -1.41 -16.11 4.23
C VAL A 40 -1.62 -14.61 4.03
N HIS A 41 -1.95 -14.16 2.81
CA HIS A 41 -2.30 -12.76 2.54
C HIS A 41 -3.45 -12.30 3.44
N GLU A 42 -4.56 -13.05 3.49
CA GLU A 42 -5.75 -12.69 4.27
C GLU A 42 -5.44 -12.52 5.77
N ILE A 43 -4.64 -13.42 6.35
CA ILE A 43 -4.20 -13.29 7.75
C ILE A 43 -3.24 -12.10 7.91
N SER A 44 -2.37 -11.88 6.93
CA SER A 44 -1.37 -10.81 6.98
C SER A 44 -2.00 -9.43 6.84
N SER A 45 -3.16 -9.29 6.19
CA SER A 45 -3.94 -8.05 6.12
C SER A 45 -4.36 -7.50 7.50
N PHE A 46 -4.33 -8.33 8.55
CA PHE A 46 -4.57 -7.88 9.93
C PHE A 46 -3.34 -7.26 10.62
N ILE A 47 -2.13 -7.42 10.06
CA ILE A 47 -0.87 -6.93 10.66
C ILE A 47 -0.92 -5.41 10.96
N PRO A 48 -1.38 -4.53 10.04
CA PRO A 48 -1.47 -3.10 10.33
C PRO A 48 -2.32 -2.78 11.57
N PHE A 49 -3.45 -3.49 11.74
CA PHE A 49 -4.33 -3.32 12.89
C PHE A 49 -3.67 -3.80 14.18
N ILE A 50 -3.06 -4.98 14.17
CA ILE A 50 -2.35 -5.55 15.33
C ILE A 50 -1.23 -4.60 15.79
N CYS A 51 -0.44 -4.08 14.84
CA CYS A 51 0.64 -3.14 15.13
C CYS A 51 0.10 -1.81 15.70
N LEU A 52 -1.01 -1.30 15.16
CA LEU A 52 -1.67 -0.09 15.66
C LEU A 52 -2.12 -0.26 17.11
N PHE A 53 -2.87 -1.33 17.41
CA PHE A 53 -3.34 -1.59 18.77
C PHE A 53 -2.19 -1.82 19.75
N ALA A 54 -1.17 -2.58 19.35
CA ALA A 54 0.02 -2.79 20.18
C ALA A 54 0.72 -1.46 20.52
N THR A 55 0.90 -0.59 19.52
CA THR A 55 1.53 0.73 19.69
C THR A 55 0.69 1.61 20.62
N LEU A 56 -0.63 1.63 20.43
CA LEU A 56 -1.57 2.43 21.22
C LEU A 56 -1.64 1.96 22.68
N ILE A 57 -1.74 0.65 22.92
CA ILE A 57 -1.71 0.07 24.28
C ILE A 57 -0.39 0.42 24.98
N TRP A 58 0.74 0.27 24.29
CA TRP A 58 2.05 0.58 24.88
C TRP A 58 2.17 2.07 25.21
N LEU A 59 1.70 2.95 24.33
CA LEU A 59 1.69 4.39 24.57
C LEU A 59 0.82 4.75 25.78
N ILE A 60 -0.40 4.18 25.90
CA ILE A 60 -1.29 4.43 27.05
C ILE A 60 -0.62 4.00 28.36
N ILE A 61 0.04 2.84 28.39
CA ILE A 61 0.76 2.36 29.58
C ILE A 61 1.87 3.34 29.97
N LEU A 62 2.62 3.86 28.99
CA LEU A 62 3.68 4.85 29.26
C LEU A 62 3.13 6.18 29.72
N ILE A 63 2.05 6.70 29.12
CA ILE A 63 1.42 7.95 29.55
C ILE A 63 0.95 7.82 31.01
N LYS A 64 0.33 6.69 31.39
CA LYS A 64 -0.04 6.41 32.79
C LYS A 64 1.18 6.45 33.72
N GLN A 65 2.31 5.87 33.30
CA GLN A 65 3.55 5.92 34.09
C GLN A 65 4.11 7.35 34.20
N ILE A 66 4.03 8.14 33.12
CA ILE A 66 4.45 9.56 33.09
C ILE A 66 3.63 10.39 34.08
N LEU A 67 2.31 10.22 34.08
CA LEU A 67 1.41 10.92 35.01
C LEU A 67 1.67 10.52 36.47
N GLN A 68 2.01 9.25 36.73
CA GLN A 68 2.39 8.76 38.06
C GLN A 68 3.82 9.19 38.48
N LYS A 69 4.54 9.98 37.66
CA LYS A 69 5.93 10.40 37.88
C LYS A 69 6.92 9.23 38.06
N LYS A 70 6.60 8.04 37.54
CA LYS A 70 7.42 6.81 37.67
C LYS A 70 8.39 6.61 36.49
N THR A 71 8.82 7.67 35.82
CA THR A 71 9.47 7.57 34.49
C THR A 71 10.86 8.14 34.43
N THR A 72 11.70 7.57 33.58
CA THR A 72 13.03 8.09 33.25
C THR A 72 13.00 8.98 32.00
N ARG A 73 14.09 9.70 31.73
CA ARG A 73 14.27 10.48 30.49
C ARG A 73 14.12 9.61 29.23
N GLU A 74 14.62 8.37 29.28
CA GLU A 74 14.49 7.39 28.19
C GLU A 74 13.03 7.03 27.89
N ASP A 75 12.16 7.03 28.90
CA ASP A 75 10.74 6.70 28.73
C ASP A 75 10.01 7.79 27.94
N LYS A 76 10.40 9.06 28.10
CA LYS A 76 9.84 10.18 27.34
C LYS A 76 10.24 10.11 25.87
N TRP A 77 11.51 9.82 25.58
CA TRP A 77 11.99 9.62 24.20
C TRP A 77 11.32 8.41 23.55
N PHE A 78 11.16 7.33 24.29
CA PHE A 78 10.45 6.16 23.77
C PHE A 78 8.97 6.43 23.52
N ALA A 79 8.30 7.21 24.37
CA ALA A 79 6.92 7.65 24.12
C ALA A 79 6.82 8.52 22.86
N LEU A 80 7.77 9.45 22.65
CA LEU A 80 7.85 10.25 21.43
C LEU A 80 7.99 9.36 20.18
N LEU A 81 8.84 8.32 20.24
CA LEU A 81 9.00 7.35 19.16
C LEU A 81 7.67 6.62 18.85
N LEU A 82 6.92 6.20 19.87
CA LEU A 82 5.62 5.55 19.67
C LEU A 82 4.59 6.51 19.04
N VAL A 83 4.61 7.79 19.40
CA VAL A 83 3.75 8.81 18.76
C VAL A 83 4.09 8.94 17.28
N VAL A 84 5.39 9.01 16.94
CA VAL A 84 5.83 9.05 15.54
C VAL A 84 5.34 7.81 14.78
N LEU A 85 5.48 6.62 15.37
CA LEU A 85 4.97 5.38 14.77
C LEU A 85 3.45 5.39 14.59
N LEU A 86 2.69 5.91 15.55
CA LEU A 86 1.23 6.06 15.41
C LEU A 86 0.86 6.99 14.26
N VAL A 87 1.60 8.09 14.06
CA VAL A 87 1.36 9.00 12.93
C VAL A 87 1.57 8.28 11.59
N PHE A 88 2.66 7.50 11.46
CA PHE A 88 2.89 6.69 10.26
C PHE A 88 1.78 5.66 10.02
N GLN A 89 1.36 4.95 11.08
CA GLN A 89 0.28 3.97 10.99
C GLN A 89 -1.07 4.61 10.65
N ALA A 90 -1.40 5.76 11.25
CA ALA A 90 -2.62 6.49 10.96
C ALA A 90 -2.63 7.02 9.53
N ARG A 91 -1.48 7.50 9.02
CA ARG A 91 -1.33 7.92 7.62
C ARG A 91 -1.60 6.78 6.66
N TYR A 92 -1.06 5.58 6.93
CA TYR A 92 -1.34 4.39 6.12
C TYR A 92 -2.86 4.13 5.99
N PHE A 93 -3.59 4.10 7.11
CA PHE A 93 -5.05 3.91 7.07
C PHE A 93 -5.81 5.04 6.40
N TYR A 94 -5.28 6.26 6.42
CA TYR A 94 -5.86 7.39 5.72
C TYR A 94 -5.70 7.24 4.21
N THR A 95 -4.51 6.86 3.73
CA THR A 95 -4.23 6.61 2.32
C THR A 95 -5.07 5.44 1.78
N GLN A 96 -5.18 4.33 2.50
CA GLN A 96 -6.06 3.20 2.09
C GLN A 96 -7.52 3.59 1.88
N LYS A 97 -8.03 4.63 2.56
CA LYS A 97 -9.41 5.10 2.36
C LYS A 97 -9.60 5.90 1.07
N GLN A 98 -8.51 6.44 0.54
CA GLN A 98 -8.51 7.25 -0.68
C GLN A 98 -8.29 6.42 -1.93
N GLU A 99 -7.84 5.17 -1.80
CA GLU A 99 -7.70 4.24 -2.92
C GLU A 99 -9.08 3.72 -3.38
N ARG A 100 -9.29 3.73 -4.70
CA ARG A 100 -10.48 3.23 -5.37
C ARG A 100 -10.06 2.38 -6.55
N SER A 101 -10.77 1.28 -6.77
CA SER A 101 -10.61 0.47 -7.98
C SER A 101 -11.59 0.92 -9.05
N ALA A 102 -11.11 1.07 -10.27
CA ALA A 102 -11.91 1.29 -11.46
C ALA A 102 -11.62 0.22 -12.52
N MET A 103 -12.59 0.05 -13.41
CA MET A 103 -12.50 -0.83 -14.56
C MET A 103 -13.04 -0.10 -15.77
N MET A 104 -12.25 -0.02 -16.84
CA MET A 104 -12.63 0.71 -18.05
C MET A 104 -12.05 0.08 -19.32
N VAL A 105 -12.69 0.36 -20.45
CA VAL A 105 -12.17 0.01 -21.77
C VAL A 105 -11.20 1.11 -22.22
N VAL A 106 -9.97 0.72 -22.56
CA VAL A 106 -8.91 1.64 -22.93
C VAL A 106 -8.23 1.27 -24.23
N THR A 107 -7.67 2.28 -24.88
CA THR A 107 -6.61 2.12 -25.89
C THR A 107 -5.28 2.59 -25.31
N ILE A 108 -4.19 1.97 -25.76
CA ILE A 108 -2.84 2.28 -25.28
C ILE A 108 -2.23 3.36 -26.17
N GLN A 109 -1.92 4.52 -25.59
CA GLN A 109 -1.34 5.66 -26.30
C GLN A 109 0.18 5.60 -26.34
N SER A 110 0.82 5.24 -25.22
CA SER A 110 2.27 5.14 -25.12
C SER A 110 2.69 4.27 -23.94
N VAL A 111 3.89 3.69 -24.05
CA VAL A 111 4.58 2.96 -22.98
C VAL A 111 5.87 3.71 -22.66
N ASP A 112 6.10 4.00 -21.39
CA ASP A 112 7.33 4.64 -20.89
C ASP A 112 8.08 3.65 -19.99
N ASP A 113 9.09 2.98 -20.56
CA ASP A 113 9.90 2.00 -19.85
C ASP A 113 10.80 2.64 -18.77
N ARG A 114 11.12 3.94 -18.87
CA ARG A 114 11.98 4.62 -17.91
C ARG A 114 11.25 4.89 -16.61
N ASN A 115 10.02 5.36 -16.72
CA ASN A 115 9.16 5.68 -15.57
C ASN A 115 8.29 4.49 -15.15
N GLY A 116 8.22 3.46 -15.99
CA GLY A 116 7.48 2.25 -15.73
C GLY A 116 5.97 2.39 -15.86
N THR A 117 5.52 3.27 -16.75
CA THR A 117 4.11 3.64 -16.90
C THR A 117 3.58 3.35 -18.30
N ILE A 118 2.26 3.22 -18.39
CA ILE A 118 1.49 3.11 -19.62
C ILE A 118 0.48 4.26 -19.63
N THR A 119 0.44 5.03 -20.72
CA THR A 119 -0.58 6.06 -20.91
C THR A 119 -1.73 5.47 -21.69
N VAL A 120 -2.94 5.57 -21.13
CA VAL A 120 -4.16 4.98 -21.68
C VAL A 120 -5.20 6.06 -21.92
N THR A 121 -6.04 5.85 -22.93
CA THR A 121 -7.18 6.73 -23.22
C THR A 121 -8.45 5.92 -23.12
N ASN A 122 -9.45 6.45 -22.41
CA ASN A 122 -10.76 5.82 -22.32
C ASN A 122 -11.45 5.77 -23.70
N VAL A 123 -12.05 4.63 -24.03
CA VAL A 123 -12.84 4.40 -25.25
C VAL A 123 -14.31 4.78 -25.04
N ASP A 124 -14.83 4.63 -23.82
CA ASP A 124 -16.24 4.84 -23.47
C ASP A 124 -16.45 6.14 -22.68
N GLY A 125 -17.03 7.15 -23.33
CA GLY A 125 -17.42 8.44 -22.74
C GLY A 125 -17.27 9.60 -23.73
N ASP A 126 -18.07 10.66 -23.55
CA ASP A 126 -18.03 11.85 -24.42
C ASP A 126 -16.69 12.64 -24.29
N GLU A 127 -15.95 12.43 -23.20
CA GLU A 127 -14.61 13.00 -22.99
C GLU A 127 -13.54 11.91 -22.95
N LYS A 128 -12.59 11.99 -23.88
CA LYS A 128 -11.37 11.18 -23.88
C LYS A 128 -10.46 11.63 -22.73
N SER A 129 -10.57 10.97 -21.59
CA SER A 129 -9.63 11.15 -20.48
C SER A 129 -8.34 10.37 -20.75
N VAL A 130 -7.21 11.04 -20.56
CA VAL A 130 -5.86 10.44 -20.63
C VAL A 130 -5.42 10.13 -19.21
N ILE A 131 -5.06 8.86 -18.97
CA ILE A 131 -4.70 8.35 -17.66
C ILE A 131 -3.32 7.70 -17.73
N VAL A 132 -2.49 7.96 -16.74
CA VAL A 132 -1.15 7.37 -16.62
C VAL A 132 -1.19 6.27 -15.57
N LEU A 133 -0.86 5.04 -15.99
CA LEU A 133 -0.91 3.88 -15.13
C LEU A 133 0.50 3.32 -14.90
N GLU A 134 0.93 3.27 -13.64
CA GLU A 134 2.08 2.44 -13.26
C GLU A 134 1.73 0.97 -13.52
N ALA A 135 2.58 0.26 -14.26
CA ALA A 135 2.30 -1.09 -14.69
C ALA A 135 3.56 -1.94 -14.62
N LEU A 136 3.47 -3.19 -14.20
CA LEU A 136 4.59 -4.14 -14.27
C LEU A 136 5.18 -4.25 -15.67
N ASP A 137 6.48 -4.57 -15.75
CA ASP A 137 7.18 -4.90 -17.01
C ASP A 137 6.40 -5.91 -17.86
N LEU A 138 5.77 -6.89 -17.23
CA LEU A 138 4.95 -7.88 -17.93
C LEU A 138 3.84 -7.20 -18.74
N PHE A 139 3.07 -6.29 -18.16
CA PHE A 139 2.01 -5.58 -18.87
C PHE A 139 2.58 -4.66 -19.94
N ARG A 140 3.65 -3.90 -19.63
CA ARG A 140 4.30 -2.98 -20.59
C ARG A 140 4.78 -3.70 -21.85
N ASN A 141 5.27 -4.93 -21.72
CA ASN A 141 5.76 -5.73 -22.84
C ASN A 141 4.66 -6.50 -23.62
N MET A 142 3.44 -6.58 -23.09
CA MET A 142 2.33 -7.31 -23.72
C MET A 142 1.33 -6.41 -24.47
N VAL A 143 1.42 -5.10 -24.28
CA VAL A 143 0.48 -4.15 -24.88
C VAL A 143 0.90 -3.72 -26.28
N VAL A 144 -0.10 -3.46 -27.12
CA VAL A 144 0.05 -2.90 -28.46
C VAL A 144 -0.44 -1.46 -28.43
N VAL A 145 0.43 -0.53 -28.78
CA VAL A 145 0.09 0.89 -28.92
C VAL A 145 -0.79 1.08 -30.16
N GLY A 146 -1.90 1.81 -30.02
CA GLY A 146 -2.82 2.10 -31.12
C GLY A 146 -4.27 1.75 -30.79
N GLU A 147 -4.98 1.15 -31.75
CA GLU A 147 -6.44 0.97 -31.69
C GLU A 147 -6.89 -0.28 -30.94
N GLN A 148 -5.96 -1.16 -30.53
CA GLN A 148 -6.31 -2.35 -29.77
C GLN A 148 -6.96 -1.95 -28.45
N GLN A 149 -8.19 -2.45 -28.25
CA GLN A 149 -8.94 -2.22 -27.03
C GLN A 149 -8.59 -3.25 -25.97
N TYR A 150 -8.45 -2.76 -24.75
CA TYR A 150 -8.19 -3.55 -23.56
C TYR A 150 -9.19 -3.18 -22.47
N LEU A 151 -9.57 -4.15 -21.68
CA LEU A 151 -10.28 -3.94 -20.42
C LEU A 151 -9.24 -3.83 -19.32
N ALA A 152 -9.04 -2.61 -18.81
CA ALA A 152 -8.09 -2.30 -17.75
C ALA A 152 -8.81 -2.21 -16.40
N SER A 153 -8.26 -2.89 -15.38
CA SER A 153 -8.58 -2.65 -13.98
C SER A 153 -7.39 -2.01 -13.31
N TYR A 154 -7.62 -0.94 -12.56
CA TYR A 154 -6.56 -0.17 -11.92
C TYR A 154 -7.06 0.47 -10.63
N ASP A 155 -6.15 0.68 -9.71
CA ASP A 155 -6.40 1.41 -8.47
C ASP A 155 -5.86 2.83 -8.58
N TYR A 156 -6.64 3.82 -8.15
CA TYR A 156 -6.29 5.23 -8.19
C TYR A 156 -6.65 5.93 -6.88
N HIS A 157 -5.99 7.04 -6.63
CA HIS A 157 -6.32 7.88 -5.47
C HIS A 157 -7.36 8.93 -5.85
N MET A 158 -8.36 9.15 -4.99
CA MET A 158 -9.45 10.09 -5.28
C MET A 158 -8.99 11.55 -5.49
N ASP A 159 -7.83 11.93 -4.97
CA ASP A 159 -7.22 13.25 -5.16
C ASP A 159 -6.46 13.40 -6.49
N ASN A 160 -6.08 12.29 -7.13
CA ASN A 160 -5.47 12.27 -8.46
C ASN A 160 -6.06 11.15 -9.34
N PRO A 161 -7.25 11.34 -9.93
CA PRO A 161 -7.95 10.31 -10.70
C PRO A 161 -7.32 9.99 -12.07
N ASN A 162 -6.36 10.80 -12.52
CA ASN A 162 -5.69 10.64 -13.81
C ASN A 162 -4.39 9.82 -13.70
N GLU A 163 -4.03 9.41 -12.49
CA GLU A 163 -2.90 8.52 -12.22
C GLU A 163 -3.37 7.32 -11.42
N GLY A 164 -2.80 6.16 -11.69
CA GLY A 164 -3.15 4.94 -10.98
C GLY A 164 -2.14 3.82 -11.18
N LYS A 165 -2.45 2.68 -10.58
CA LYS A 165 -1.64 1.46 -10.66
C LYS A 165 -2.45 0.36 -11.31
N LEU A 166 -1.94 -0.18 -12.40
CA LEU A 166 -2.59 -1.22 -13.18
C LEU A 166 -2.55 -2.56 -12.43
N SER A 167 -3.72 -3.09 -12.12
CA SER A 167 -3.86 -4.40 -11.46
C SER A 167 -4.12 -5.52 -12.46
N ARG A 168 -4.89 -5.25 -13.52
CA ARG A 168 -5.23 -6.23 -14.56
C ARG A 168 -5.41 -5.57 -15.91
N LEU A 169 -4.99 -6.27 -16.96
CA LEU A 169 -5.27 -5.91 -18.34
C LEU A 169 -5.72 -7.15 -19.12
N MET A 170 -6.85 -7.05 -19.82
CA MET A 170 -7.40 -8.12 -20.64
C MET A 170 -7.68 -7.61 -22.04
N ILE A 171 -7.26 -8.35 -23.07
CA ILE A 171 -7.60 -8.03 -24.46
C ILE A 171 -9.10 -8.25 -24.64
N ILE A 172 -9.78 -7.26 -25.21
CA ILE A 172 -11.14 -7.43 -25.72
C ILE A 172 -10.97 -7.94 -27.15
N ALA A 173 -11.23 -9.23 -27.36
CA ALA A 173 -11.29 -9.81 -28.69
C ALA A 173 -12.72 -9.61 -29.23
N ASP A 174 -12.82 -9.18 -30.49
CA ASP A 174 -14.06 -9.27 -31.27
C ASP A 174 -14.48 -10.72 -31.51
#